data_AF-A0AAX3ES48-F1
#
_entry.id   AF-A0AAX3ES48-F1
#
_cell.length_a   1.000
_cell.length_b   1.000
_cell.length_c   1.000
_cell.angle_alpha   90.00
_cell.angle_beta   90.00
_cell.angle_gamma   90.00
#
_symmetry.space_group_name_H-M   'P 1'
#
loop_
_entity.id
_entity.type
_entity.pdbx_description
1 polymer ?
#
loop_
_entity_poly.entity_id
_entity_poly.type
_entity_poly.pdbx_seq_one_letter_code
_entity_poly.pdbx_strand_id
1 'polypeptide(L)' 'MTYYTNDNGDVAKVIDYDRKSDTVTVVINDKAAVMAWDDFISEFKRMGVEK' A
#
# COMPACT_ATOMS: atom_id res chain seq x y z
N MET A 1 -7.99 8.75 -0.69
CA MET A 1 -7.53 7.37 -0.41
C MET A 1 -6.69 6.92 -1.58
N THR A 2 -5.51 6.35 -1.32
CA THR A 2 -4.59 5.90 -2.36
C THR A 2 -4.64 4.38 -2.42
N TYR A 3 -4.89 3.85 -3.61
CA TYR A 3 -4.92 2.42 -3.89
C TYR A 3 -3.66 2.02 -4.65
N TYR A 4 -3.20 0.82 -4.40
CA TYR A 4 -2.08 0.21 -5.08
C TYR A 4 -2.45 -1.20 -5.51
N THR A 5 -1.79 -1.69 -6.54
CA THR A 5 -1.96 -3.06 -7.05
C THR A 5 -0.59 -3.70 -7.26
N ASN A 6 -0.48 -5.00 -7.03
CA ASN A 6 0.70 -5.78 -7.41
C ASN A 6 0.40 -6.62 -8.67
N ASP A 7 1.43 -7.29 -9.19
CA ASP A 7 1.31 -8.16 -10.38
C ASP A 7 0.52 -9.46 -10.09
N ASN A 8 0.25 -9.77 -8.81
CA ASN A 8 -0.61 -10.90 -8.39
C ASN A 8 -2.11 -10.55 -8.43
N GLY A 9 -2.47 -9.29 -8.69
CA GLY A 9 -3.84 -8.81 -8.68
C GLY A 9 -4.37 -8.44 -7.28
N ASP A 10 -3.51 -8.41 -6.26
CA ASP A 10 -3.88 -7.92 -4.94
C ASP A 10 -4.03 -6.40 -4.97
N VAL A 11 -5.07 -5.90 -4.32
CA VAL A 11 -5.31 -4.47 -4.15
C VAL A 11 -5.02 -4.08 -2.71
N ALA A 12 -4.05 -3.18 -2.53
CA ALA A 12 -3.72 -2.59 -1.25
C ALA A 12 -4.34 -1.20 -1.12
N LYS A 13 -5.04 -0.98 -0.01
CA LYS A 13 -5.54 0.34 0.40
C LYS A 13 -4.64 0.90 1.49
N VAL A 14 -3.98 2.02 1.24
CA VAL A 14 -3.20 2.71 2.28
C VAL A 14 -4.14 3.41 3.25
N ILE A 15 -4.00 3.09 4.54
CA ILE A 15 -4.76 3.68 5.65
C ILE A 15 -3.96 4.81 6.29
N ASP A 16 -2.69 4.56 6.58
CA ASP A 16 -1.81 5.53 7.24
C ASP A 16 -0.35 5.29 6.83
N TYR A 17 0.48 6.33 6.94
CA TYR A 17 1.92 6.27 6.70
C TYR A 17 2.65 7.03 7.81
N ASP A 18 3.35 6.28 8.66
CA ASP A 18 4.19 6.83 9.71
C ASP A 18 5.58 7.16 9.16
N ARG A 19 5.82 8.45 8.92
CA ARG A 19 7.08 8.99 8.43
C ARG A 19 8.25 8.89 9.42
N LYS A 20 7.98 8.73 10.72
CA LYS A 20 9.06 8.64 11.73
C LYS A 20 9.71 7.26 11.70
N SER A 21 8.89 6.23 11.54
CA SER A 21 9.32 4.83 11.48
C SER A 21 9.43 4.30 10.05
N ASP A 22 9.05 5.10 9.06
CA ASP A 22 8.98 4.74 7.64
C ASP A 22 8.16 3.46 7.37
N THR A 23 7.01 3.38 8.04
CA THR A 23 6.10 2.24 7.94
C THR A 23 4.74 2.67 7.42
N VAL A 24 4.10 1.79 6.66
CA VAL A 24 2.78 2.00 6.09
C VAL A 24 1.80 0.98 6.63
N THR A 25 0.62 1.45 7.01
CA THR A 25 -0.52 0.61 7.34
C THR A 25 -1.40 0.46 6.12
N VAL A 26 -1.57 -0.77 5.65
CA VAL A 26 -2.34 -1.10 4.45
C VAL A 26 -3.40 -2.13 4.76
N VAL A 27 -4.48 -2.13 3.98
CA VAL A 27 -5.46 -3.22 3.96
C VAL A 27 -5.35 -3.93 2.62
N ILE A 28 -5.02 -5.22 2.65
CA ILE A 28 -4.89 -6.10 1.49
C ILE A 28 -5.88 -7.24 1.69
N ASN A 29 -6.81 -7.45 0.76
CA ASN A 29 -7.83 -8.52 0.83
C ASN A 29 -8.53 -8.57 2.21
N ASP A 30 -8.99 -7.41 2.69
CA ASP A 30 -9.66 -7.18 3.99
C ASP A 30 -8.83 -7.47 5.24
N LYS A 31 -7.50 -7.66 5.10
CA LYS A 31 -6.58 -7.82 6.23
C LYS A 31 -5.68 -6.60 6.36
N ALA A 32 -5.63 -6.04 7.56
CA ALA A 32 -4.71 -4.97 7.89
C ALA A 32 -3.30 -5.54 8.10
N ALA A 33 -2.29 -4.88 7.52
CA ALA A 33 -0.88 -5.18 7.69
C ALA A 33 -0.10 -3.87 7.87
N VAL A 34 1.00 -3.96 8.64
CA VAL A 34 1.98 -2.90 8.78
C VAL A 34 3.30 -3.42 8.24
N MET A 35 3.92 -2.66 7.34
CA MET A 35 5.19 -3.02 6.70
C MET A 35 6.02 -1.78 6.40
N ALA A 36 7.31 -1.97 6.08
CA ALA A 36 8.17 -0.88 5.65
C ALA A 36 7.63 -0.26 4.35
N TRP A 37 7.77 1.05 4.22
CA TRP A 37 7.32 1.75 3.02
C TRP A 37 8.04 1.26 1.77
N ASP A 38 9.36 1.09 1.84
CA ASP A 38 10.18 0.61 0.72
C ASP A 38 9.76 -0.79 0.25
N ASP A 39 9.53 -1.72 1.19
CA ASP A 39 9.04 -3.06 0.87
C ASP A 39 7.66 -2.97 0.17
N PHE A 40 6.77 -2.14 0.71
CA PHE A 40 5.43 -1.94 0.14
C PHE A 40 5.50 -1.40 -1.29
N ILE A 41 6.23 -0.32 -1.55
CA ILE A 41 6.30 0.27 -2.91
C ILE A 41 7.11 -0.56 -3.90
N SER A 42 7.95 -1.49 -3.42
CA SER A 42 8.67 -2.43 -4.27
C SER A 42 7.72 -3.47 -4.89
N GLU A 43 6.69 -3.87 -4.14
CA GLU A 43 5.71 -4.87 -4.56
C GLU A 43 4.45 -4.23 -5.17
N PHE A 44 3.99 -3.12 -4.59
CA PHE A 44 2.74 -2.48 -4.92
C PHE A 44 2.96 -1.22 -5.73
N LYS A 45 2.37 -1.17 -6.93
CA LYS A 45 2.38 0.00 -7.81
C LYS A 45 1.13 0.83 -7.57
N ARG A 46 1.31 2.14 -7.41
CA ARG A 46 0.20 3.07 -7.19
C ARG A 46 -0.75 3.01 -8.40
N MET A 47 -2.03 2.76 -8.13
CA MET A 47 -3.07 2.88 -9.16
C MET A 47 -3.28 4.37 -9.44
N GLY A 48 -3.02 4.77 -10.68
CA GLY A 48 -3.33 6.11 -11.15
C GLY A 48 -4.83 6.33 -11.10
N VAL A 49 -5.28 7.37 -10.39
CA VAL A 49 -6.57 7.98 -10.70
C VAL A 49 -6.31 8.76 -11.97
N GLU A 50 -6.54 8.17 -13.14
CA GLU A 50 -6.72 8.97 -14.36
C GLU A 50 -7.85 9.97 -14.05
N LYS A 51 -7.52 11.25 -14.20
CA LYS A 51 -8.43 12.37 -14.01
C LYS A 51 -9.03 12.75 -15.34
#